data_AF-A0A823ESN1-F1
#
_entry.id   AF-A0A823ESN1-F1
#
_cell.length_a   1.000
_cell.length_b   1.000
_cell.length_c   1.000
_cell.angle_alpha   90.00
_cell.angle_beta   90.00
_cell.angle_gamma   90.00
#
_symmetry.space_group_name_H-M   'P 1'
#
loop_
_entity.id
_entity.type
_entity.pdbx_description
1 polymer ?
#
loop_
_entity_poly.entity_id
_entity_poly.type
_entity_poly.pdbx_seq_one_letter_code
_entity_poly.pdbx_strand_id
1 'polypeptide(L)' 'MNRKQMEVVNNIRCLVAETVEHSGTGHPGMGMGAAGIGYAVWKNLNISKEVPLWGKEIA' A
#
# COMPACT_ATOMS: atom_id res chain seq x y z
N MET A 1 9.33 -12.49 5.50
CA MET A 1 9.00 -12.03 4.13
C MET A 1 9.54 -13.07 3.14
N ASN A 2 8.73 -13.58 2.20
CA ASN A 2 9.25 -14.42 1.11
C ASN A 2 9.54 -13.58 -0.14
N ARG A 3 10.11 -14.20 -1.19
CA ARG A 3 10.50 -13.49 -2.43
C ARG A 3 9.35 -12.68 -3.05
N LYS A 4 8.17 -13.29 -3.23
CA LYS A 4 6.99 -12.60 -3.82
C LYS A 4 6.55 -11.40 -2.98
N GLN A 5 6.61 -11.52 -1.66
CA GLN A 5 6.26 -10.43 -0.76
C GLN A 5 7.27 -9.27 -0.84
N MET A 6 8.56 -9.57 -1.00
CA MET A 6 9.58 -8.55 -1.21
C MET A 6 9.42 -7.83 -2.56
N GLU A 7 9.04 -8.55 -3.62
CA GLU A 7 8.72 -7.96 -4.92
C GLU A 7 7.55 -6.97 -4.80
N VAL A 8 6.47 -7.33 -4.08
CA VAL A 8 5.35 -6.40 -3.83
C VAL A 8 5.79 -5.16 -3.06
N VAL A 9 6.57 -5.32 -1.99
CA VAL A 9 7.07 -4.17 -1.20
C VAL A 9 7.96 -3.26 -2.05
N ASN A 10 8.82 -3.82 -2.90
CA ASN A 10 9.66 -3.03 -3.80
C ASN A 10 8.83 -2.33 -4.88
N ASN A 11 7.79 -2.98 -5.41
CA ASN A 11 6.87 -2.33 -6.34
C ASN A 11 6.16 -1.13 -5.70
N ILE A 12 5.74 -1.23 -4.43
CA ILE A 12 5.17 -0.08 -3.70
C ILE A 12 6.19 1.06 -3.59
N ARG A 13 7.46 0.75 -3.30
CA ARG A 13 8.53 1.77 -3.23
C ARG A 13 8.75 2.47 -4.56
N CYS A 14 8.87 1.70 -5.65
CA CYS A 14 9.04 2.26 -6.99
C CYS A 14 7.84 3.10 -7.40
N LEU A 15 6.62 2.63 -7.14
CA LEU A 15 5.40 3.37 -7.45
C LEU A 15 5.33 4.71 -6.70
N VAL A 16 5.69 4.72 -5.40
CA VAL A 16 5.75 5.97 -4.62
C VAL A 16 6.79 6.92 -5.22
N ALA A 17 7.98 6.43 -5.55
CA ALA A 17 9.04 7.25 -6.14
C ALA A 17 8.60 7.84 -7.49
N GLU A 18 8.04 7.01 -8.37
CA GLU A 18 7.54 7.41 -9.69
C GLU A 18 6.37 8.41 -9.60
N THR A 19 5.45 8.20 -8.66
CA THR A 19 4.32 9.11 -8.45
C THR A 19 4.80 10.50 -8.04
N VAL A 20 5.73 10.57 -7.08
CA VAL A 20 6.30 11.83 -6.62
C VAL A 20 7.08 12.51 -7.75
N GLU A 21 7.93 11.77 -8.46
CA GLU A 21 8.69 12.26 -9.61
C GLU A 21 7.76 12.86 -10.68
N HIS A 22 6.72 12.10 -11.07
CA HIS A 22 5.75 12.54 -12.07
C HIS A 22 4.99 13.80 -11.65
N SER A 23 4.65 13.92 -10.37
CA SER A 23 3.96 15.10 -9.83
C SER A 23 4.89 16.32 -9.62
N GLY A 24 6.21 16.13 -9.66
CA GLY A 24 7.21 17.17 -9.42
C GLY A 24 7.32 17.64 -7.96
N THR A 25 6.58 17.04 -7.01
CA THR A 25 6.59 17.42 -5.59
C THR A 25 6.07 16.30 -4.68
N GLY A 26 6.47 16.30 -3.41
CA GLY A 26 5.97 15.35 -2.41
C GLY A 26 7.04 14.81 -1.45
N HIS A 27 6.67 13.77 -0.69
CA HIS A 27 7.52 13.19 0.36
C HIS A 27 7.72 11.67 0.14
N PRO A 28 8.63 11.26 -0.77
CA PRO A 28 8.77 9.87 -1.16
C PRO A 28 9.33 8.99 -0.02
N GLY A 29 10.19 9.58 0.84
CA GLY A 29 10.87 8.86 1.91
C GLY A 29 9.93 8.14 2.89
N MET A 30 8.84 8.81 3.30
CA MET A 30 7.83 8.21 4.19
C MET A 30 7.15 7.01 3.51
N GLY A 31 6.67 7.17 2.28
CA GLY A 31 5.97 6.10 1.56
C GLY A 31 6.87 4.90 1.26
N MET A 32 8.12 5.14 0.86
CA MET A 32 9.09 4.08 0.59
C MET A 32 9.52 3.34 1.87
N GLY A 33 9.72 4.08 2.97
CA GLY A 33 10.05 3.52 4.29
C GLY A 33 8.90 2.71 4.88
N ALA A 34 7.66 3.21 4.73
CA ALA A 34 6.46 2.57 5.24
C ALA A 34 5.96 1.39 4.36
N ALA A 35 6.50 1.17 3.17
CA ALA A 35 6.03 0.13 2.25
C ALA A 35 5.92 -1.27 2.89
N GLY A 36 6.87 -1.64 3.76
CA GLY A 36 6.85 -2.93 4.46
C GLY A 36 5.69 -3.05 5.47
N ILE A 37 5.48 -2.05 6.33
CA ILE A 37 4.38 -2.05 7.29
C ILE A 37 3.02 -1.88 6.58
N GLY A 38 2.96 -1.08 5.52
CA GLY A 38 1.79 -0.92 4.67
C GLY A 38 1.35 -2.24 4.07
N TYR A 39 2.27 -3.02 3.49
CA TYR A 39 1.99 -4.36 3.00
C TYR A 39 1.49 -5.30 4.11
N ALA A 40 2.16 -5.30 5.26
CA ALA A 40 1.81 -6.18 6.38
C ALA A 40 0.41 -5.87 6.94
N VAL A 41 0.06 -4.60 7.14
CA VAL A 41 -1.26 -4.19 7.61
C VAL A 41 -2.32 -4.54 6.58
N TRP A 42 -2.12 -4.13 5.32
CA TRP A 42 -3.11 -4.30 4.25
C TRP A 42 -3.49 -5.76 4.04
N LYS A 43 -2.52 -6.68 4.11
CA LYS A 43 -2.77 -8.12 4.00
C LYS A 43 -3.69 -8.68 5.10
N ASN A 44 -3.70 -8.07 6.28
CA ASN A 44 -4.49 -8.51 7.43
C ASN A 44 -5.82 -7.76 7.59
N LEU A 45 -6.12 -6.78 6.74
CA LEU A 45 -7.40 -6.08 6.76
C LEU A 45 -8.50 -6.97 6.17
N ASN A 46 -9.63 -7.06 6.87
CA ASN A 46 -10.85 -7.69 6.35
C ASN A 46 -11.64 -6.69 5.50
N ILE A 47 -11.15 -6.43 4.29
CA ILE A 47 -11.74 -5.45 3.35
C ILE A 47 -12.17 -6.14 2.06
N SER A 48 -13.38 -5.83 1.58
CA SER A 48 -13.84 -6.26 0.25
C SER A 48 -13.31 -5.29 -0.81
N LYS A 49 -12.94 -5.80 -1.99
CA LYS A 49 -12.48 -4.98 -3.13
C LYS A 49 -13.63 -4.25 -3.85
N GLU A 50 -14.86 -4.72 -3.66
CA GLU A 50 -16.03 -4.35 -4.47
C GLU A 50 -16.83 -3.23 -3.81
N VAL A 51 -16.85 -3.18 -2.47
CA VAL A 51 -17.55 -2.17 -1.69
C VAL A 51 -16.75 -1.87 -0.42
N PRO A 52 -16.41 -0.60 -0.11
CA PRO A 52 -15.95 -0.25 1.23
C PRO A 52 -17.14 -0.46 2.19
N LEU A 53 -17.13 -1.57 2.92
CA LEU A 53 -18.23 -2.00 3.81
C LEU A 53 -18.37 -1.15 5.08
N TRP A 54 -17.79 0.06 5.12
CA TRP A 54 -17.99 0.99 6.22
C TRP A 54 -19.46 1.43 6.25
N GLY A 55 -20.27 0.78 7.12
CA GLY A 55 -21.66 1.16 7.39
C GLY A 55 -22.75 0.15 6.99
N LYS A 56 -22.43 -1.09 6.59
CA LYS A 56 -23.47 -2.12 6.45
C LYS A 56 -23.61 -2.91 7.76
N GLU A 57 -24.72 -2.69 8.46
CA GLU A 57 -25.19 -3.60 9.52
C GLU A 57 -25.33 -5.00 8.93
N ILE A 58 -24.83 -5.98 9.68
CA ILE A 58 -25.09 -7.39 9.42
C ILE A 58 -26.54 -7.60 9.85
N ALA A 59 -27.46 -7.64 8.88
CA ALA A 59 -28.83 -8.11 9.11
C ALA A 59 -28.85 -9.62 9.34
#